data_AF-A0A3D9ZS00-F1
#
_entry.id   AF-A0A3D9ZS00-F1
#
_cell.length_a   1.000
_cell.length_b   1.000
_cell.length_c   1.000
_cell.angle_alpha   90.00
_cell.angle_beta   90.00
_cell.angle_gamma   90.00
#
_symmetry.space_group_name_H-M   'P 1'
#
loop_
_entity.id
_entity.type
_entity.pdbx_description
1 polymer ?
#
loop_
_entity_poly.entity_id
_entity_poly.type
_entity_poly.pdbx_seq_one_letter_code
_entity_poly.pdbx_strand_id
1 'polypeptide(L)' 'MQINRADITALLRSRGQSDRADWVDRTLPEVVDTHINSALLKMLDIDLSTLTPAEKRD' A
#
# COMPACT_ATOMS: atom_id res chain seq x y z
N MET A 1 -12.02 0.04 2.54
CA MET A 1 -11.39 -0.79 1.49
C MET A 1 -10.09 -1.34 2.06
N GLN A 2 -9.77 -2.59 1.76
CA GLN A 2 -8.53 -3.22 2.17
C GLN A 2 -7.70 -3.50 0.92
N ILE A 3 -6.38 -3.33 1.01
CA ILE A 3 -5.43 -3.55 -0.10
C ILE A 3 -4.24 -4.36 0.41
N ASN A 4 -3.62 -5.15 -0.46
CA ASN A 4 -2.42 -5.87 -0.05
C ASN A 4 -1.24 -4.89 0.01
N ARG A 5 -0.44 -5.03 1.06
CA ARG A 5 0.82 -4.30 1.20
C ARG A 5 1.75 -4.55 0.01
N ALA A 6 1.71 -5.74 -0.56
CA ALA A 6 2.49 -6.11 -1.75
C ALA A 6 2.17 -5.20 -2.96
N ASP A 7 0.90 -4.82 -3.15
CA ASP A 7 0.51 -3.92 -4.24
C ASP A 7 1.04 -2.50 -3.99
N ILE A 8 1.01 -2.05 -2.73
CA ILE A 8 1.61 -0.77 -2.33
C ILE A 8 3.12 -0.75 -2.60
N THR A 9 3.85 -1.78 -2.19
CA THR A 9 5.31 -1.83 -2.36
C THR A 9 5.70 -1.99 -3.82
N ALA A 10 4.95 -2.75 -4.61
CA ALA A 10 5.13 -2.83 -6.05
C ALA A 10 4.95 -1.45 -6.73
N LEU A 11 3.90 -0.72 -6.36
CA LEU A 11 3.65 0.64 -6.86
C LEU A 11 4.79 1.60 -6.51
N LEU A 12 5.24 1.59 -5.26
CA LEU A 12 6.35 2.44 -4.81
C LEU A 12 7.66 2.11 -5.53
N ARG A 13 7.97 0.82 -5.75
CA ARG A 13 9.14 0.40 -6.52
C ARG A 13 9.06 0.80 -7.99
N SER A 14 7.88 0.68 -8.60
CA SER A 14 7.65 1.13 -9.99
C SER A 14 7.91 2.62 -10.17
N ARG A 15 7.68 3.43 -9.12
CA ARG A 15 7.95 4.87 -9.09
C ARG A 15 9.39 5.22 -8.70
N GLY A 16 10.26 4.22 -8.50
CA GLY A 16 11.64 4.42 -8.03
C GLY A 16 11.76 4.76 -6.55
N GLN A 17 10.68 4.63 -5.76
CA GLN A 17 10.66 4.91 -4.32
C GLN A 17 11.00 3.64 -3.50
N SER A 18 12.13 3.00 -3.82
CA SER A 18 12.54 1.73 -3.20
C SER A 18 12.67 1.81 -1.67
N ASP A 19 13.24 2.90 -1.14
CA ASP A 19 13.37 3.09 0.32
C ASP A 19 12.00 3.13 1.03
N ARG A 20 11.00 3.78 0.40
CA ARG A 20 9.64 3.82 0.94
C ARG A 20 8.95 2.47 0.82
N ALA A 21 9.20 1.73 -0.26
CA ALA A 21 8.68 0.38 -0.42
C ALA A 21 9.20 -0.56 0.67
N ASP A 22 10.50 -0.51 0.98
CA ASP A 22 11.08 -1.32 2.05
C ASP A 22 10.57 -0.90 3.44
N TRP A 23 10.38 0.39 3.67
CA TRP A 23 9.74 0.87 4.90
C TRP A 23 8.31 0.36 5.04
N VAL A 24 7.51 0.44 3.96
CA VAL A 24 6.13 -0.06 3.96
C VAL A 24 6.12 -1.55 4.24
N ASP A 25 6.96 -2.34 3.58
CA ASP A 25 6.98 -3.80 3.74
C ASP A 25 7.25 -4.23 5.18
N ARG A 26 8.10 -3.48 5.88
CA ARG A 26 8.50 -3.77 7.26
C ARG A 26 7.54 -3.21 8.31
N THR A 27 6.80 -2.15 7.98
CA THR A 27 5.97 -1.41 8.94
C THR A 27 4.50 -1.78 8.85
N LEU A 28 3.97 -1.96 7.65
CA LEU A 28 2.56 -2.22 7.46
C LEU A 28 2.22 -3.71 7.61
N PRO A 29 1.01 -4.04 8.08
CA PRO A 29 0.49 -5.41 8.03
C PRO A 29 0.28 -5.87 6.58
N GLU A 30 0.10 -7.18 6.38
CA GLU A 30 -0.12 -7.78 5.04
C GLU A 30 -1.32 -7.15 4.31
N VAL A 31 -2.40 -6.91 5.06
CA VAL A 31 -3.61 -6.25 4.59
C VAL A 31 -3.69 -4.86 5.22
N VAL A 32 -3.72 -3.84 4.38
CA VAL A 32 -3.78 -2.43 4.79
C VAL A 32 -5.20 -1.92 4.60
N ASP A 33 -5.81 -1.46 5.70
CA ASP A 33 -7.09 -0.76 5.62
C ASP A 33 -6.86 0.70 5.20
N THR A 34 -7.44 1.08 4.05
CA THR A 34 -7.22 2.39 3.43
C THR A 34 -7.94 3.53 4.16
N HIS A 35 -8.99 3.24 4.94
CA HIS A 35 -9.65 4.27 5.74
C HIS A 35 -8.82 4.60 6.98
N ILE A 36 -8.35 3.57 7.69
CA ILE A 36 -7.53 3.72 8.89
C ILE A 36 -6.19 4.37 8.56
N ASN A 37 -5.57 3.97 7.45
CA ASN A 37 -4.24 4.46 7.03
C ASN A 37 -4.30 5.61 6.01
N SER A 38 -5.45 6.28 5.86
CA SER A 38 -5.66 7.31 4.84
C SER A 38 -4.61 8.43 4.86
N ALA A 39 -4.22 8.91 6.05
CA ALA A 39 -3.18 9.93 6.20
C ALA A 39 -1.80 9.45 5.74
N LEU A 40 -1.45 8.21 6.07
CA LEU A 40 -0.18 7.59 5.66
C LEU A 40 -0.13 7.37 4.15
N LEU A 41 -1.19 6.83 3.57
CA LEU A 41 -1.29 6.58 2.13
C LEU A 41 -1.20 7.89 1.34
N LYS A 42 -1.79 8.97 1.86
CA LYS A 42 -1.65 10.31 1.30
C LYS A 42 -0.23 10.86 1.41
N MET A 43 0.46 10.61 2.52
CA MET A 43 1.88 10.97 2.68
C MET A 43 2.79 10.24 1.70
N LEU A 44 2.44 8.99 1.35
CA LEU A 44 3.14 8.18 0.35
C LEU A 44 2.75 8.51 -1.10
N ASP A 45 1.85 9.49 -1.31
CA ASP A 45 1.31 9.88 -2.62
C ASP A 45 0.66 8.70 -3.36
N ILE A 46 0.00 7.80 -2.63
CA ILE A 46 -0.62 6.62 -3.22
C ILE A 46 -2.00 6.96 -3.74
N ASP A 47 -2.18 6.76 -5.04
CA ASP A 47 -3.50 6.84 -5.67
C ASP A 47 -4.23 5.51 -5.50
N LEU A 48 -5.25 5.49 -4.63
CA LEU A 48 -6.01 4.28 -4.33
C LEU A 48 -6.75 3.73 -5.56
N SER A 49 -7.04 4.57 -6.55
CA SER A 49 -7.66 4.18 -7.81
C SER A 49 -6.75 3.29 -8.67
N THR A 50 -5.43 3.33 -8.44
CA THR A 50 -4.46 2.45 -9.10
C THR A 50 -4.27 1.10 -8.40
N LEU A 51 -4.87 0.89 -7.23
CA LEU A 51 -4.68 -0.31 -6.42
C LEU A 51 -5.92 -1.21 -6.43
N THR A 52 -5.69 -2.50 -6.56
CA THR A 52 -6.72 -3.53 -6.43
C THR A 52 -7.06 -3.79 -4.96
N PRO A 53 -8.35 -3.92 -4.59
CA PRO A 53 -8.73 -4.38 -3.28
C PRO A 53 -8.11 -5.74 -2.97
N ALA A 54 -7.66 -5.96 -1.74
CA ALA A 54 -7.33 -7.27 -1.23
C ALA A 54 -8.60 -8.12 -1.31
N GLU A 55 -8.67 -9.04 -2.27
CA GLU A 55 -9.72 -10.04 -2.28
C GLU A 55 -9.63 -10.83 -0.98
N LYS A 56 -10.78 -11.02 -0.32
CA LYS A 56 -10.88 -12.05 0.70
C LYS A 56 -10.52 -13.36 0.00
N ARG A 57 -9.40 -13.97 0.38
CA ARG A 57 -9.22 -15.40 0.13
C ARG A 57 -10.26 -16.11 0.99
N ASP A 58 -11.41 -16.38 0.39
CA ASP A 58 -12.43 -17.32 0.89
C ASP A 58 -11.83 -18.72 1.13
#